data_AF-A0A495II15-F1
#
_entry.id   AF-A0A495II15-F1
#
_cell.length_a   1.000
_cell.length_b   1.000
_cell.length_c   1.000
_cell.angle_alpha   90.00
_cell.angle_beta   90.00
_cell.angle_gamma   90.00
#
_symmetry.space_group_name_H-M   'P 1'
#
loop_
_entity.id
_entity.type
_entity.pdbx_description
1 polymer ?
#
loop_
_entity_poly.entity_id
_entity_poly.type
_entity_poly.pdbx_seq_one_letter_code
_entity_poly.pdbx_strand_id
1 'polypeptide(L)'
;MNGKATRQSAPPSRPKKLDMRLTVQEYSLLERGAHRRGLTVSAFTRAVAVDAANTFEGRPPAPETAPVAAVPPLTDEQAAVIAALRVEVMRAGIEVRDVARRAHTDGVDLGELGSAIDALGVWMREVVALLGGRSQP
;
A
#
# COMPACT_ATOMS: atom_id res chain seq x y z
N MET A 1 38.95 -12.43 -11.48
CA MET A 1 37.85 -12.42 -10.48
C MET A 1 36.55 -12.19 -11.24
N ASN A 2 35.74 -13.23 -11.42
CA ASN A 2 34.51 -13.17 -12.24
C ASN A 2 33.33 -12.69 -11.38
N GLY A 3 32.74 -11.54 -11.74
CA GLY A 3 31.55 -11.00 -11.11
C GLY A 3 30.32 -11.86 -11.44
N LYS A 4 29.74 -12.49 -10.43
CA LYS A 4 28.43 -13.16 -10.55
C LYS A 4 27.34 -12.08 -10.67
N ALA A 5 26.79 -11.95 -11.87
CA ALA A 5 25.54 -11.21 -12.07
C ALA A 5 24.43 -11.91 -11.25
N THR A 6 23.89 -11.21 -10.25
CA THR A 6 22.67 -11.60 -9.56
C THR A 6 21.52 -11.57 -10.58
N ARG A 7 21.08 -12.75 -11.04
CA ARG A 7 19.85 -12.89 -11.82
C ARG A 7 18.69 -12.49 -10.93
N GLN A 8 18.25 -11.24 -11.06
CA GLN A 8 17.05 -10.75 -10.42
C GLN A 8 15.87 -11.43 -11.10
N SER A 9 15.18 -12.31 -10.37
CA SER A 9 13.98 -13.00 -10.85
C SER A 9 12.94 -11.97 -11.29
N ALA A 10 12.40 -12.13 -12.50
CA ALA A 10 11.34 -11.27 -13.00
C ALA A 10 10.13 -11.30 -12.03
N PRO A 11 9.42 -10.17 -11.83
CA PRO A 11 8.23 -10.14 -11.00
C PRO A 11 7.21 -11.18 -11.46
N PRO A 12 6.47 -11.83 -10.53
CA PRO A 12 5.43 -12.77 -10.92
C PRO A 12 4.44 -12.07 -11.86
N SER A 13 4.10 -12.77 -12.96
CA SER A 13 3.11 -12.34 -13.93
C SER A 13 1.84 -11.87 -13.24
N ARG A 14 1.45 -10.61 -13.47
CA ARG A 14 0.23 -10.05 -12.88
C ARG A 14 -0.97 -10.86 -13.42
N PRO A 15 -1.84 -11.41 -12.56
CA PRO A 15 -3.00 -12.14 -13.01
C PRO A 15 -3.90 -11.24 -13.89
N LYS A 16 -4.51 -11.84 -14.92
CA LYS A 16 -5.38 -11.13 -15.87
C LYS A 16 -6.56 -10.50 -15.13
N LYS A 17 -6.91 -9.26 -15.53
CA LYS A 17 -8.10 -8.58 -15.03
C LYS A 17 -9.35 -9.32 -15.51
N LEU A 18 -10.29 -9.57 -14.60
CA LEU A 18 -11.60 -10.09 -14.92
C LEU A 18 -12.58 -8.90 -15.01
N ASP A 19 -13.19 -8.70 -16.17
CA ASP A 19 -14.23 -7.70 -16.39
C ASP A 19 -15.58 -8.40 -16.64
N MET A 20 -16.64 -7.91 -16.00
CA MET A 20 -17.99 -8.48 -16.07
C MET A 20 -19.01 -7.36 -16.27
N ARG A 21 -20.01 -7.60 -17.12
CA ARG A 21 -21.17 -6.70 -17.28
C ARG A 21 -22.29 -7.16 -16.35
N LEU A 22 -22.82 -6.21 -15.59
CA LEU A 22 -23.91 -6.44 -14.64
C LEU A 22 -25.10 -5.59 -15.05
N THR A 23 -26.29 -6.13 -14.87
CA THR A 23 -27.50 -5.32 -14.84
C THR A 23 -27.52 -4.42 -13.60
N VAL A 24 -28.33 -3.37 -13.63
CA VAL A 24 -28.49 -2.44 -12.50
C VAL A 24 -28.93 -3.16 -11.22
N GLN A 25 -29.79 -4.17 -11.35
CA GLN A 25 -30.29 -4.94 -10.21
C GLN A 25 -29.20 -5.79 -9.57
N GLU A 26 -28.40 -6.49 -10.38
CA GLU A 26 -27.27 -7.30 -9.90
C GLU A 26 -26.20 -6.45 -9.23
N TYR A 27 -25.86 -5.30 -9.84
CA TYR A 27 -24.90 -4.37 -9.24
C TYR A 27 -25.39 -3.85 -7.89
N SER A 28 -26.66 -3.46 -7.78
CA SER A 28 -27.25 -2.97 -6.52
C SER A 28 -27.24 -4.05 -5.43
N LEU A 29 -27.43 -5.32 -5.81
CA LEU A 29 -27.35 -6.43 -4.87
C LEU A 29 -25.92 -6.63 -4.36
N LEU A 30 -24.93 -6.60 -5.25
CA LEU A 30 -23.51 -6.69 -4.88
C LEU A 30 -23.07 -5.51 -4.01
N GLU A 31 -23.50 -4.29 -4.34
CA GLU A 31 -23.18 -3.08 -3.59
C GLU A 31 -23.70 -3.17 -2.15
N ARG A 32 -24.96 -3.54 -1.94
CA ARG A 32 -25.51 -3.77 -0.60
C ARG A 32 -24.80 -4.90 0.14
N GLY A 33 -24.44 -5.96 -0.58
CA GLY A 33 -23.68 -7.09 -0.02
C GLY A 33 -22.29 -6.70 0.46
N ALA A 34 -21.60 -5.88 -0.32
CA ALA A 34 -20.27 -5.36 -0.03
C ALA A 34 -20.32 -4.35 1.13
N HIS A 35 -21.27 -3.42 1.10
CA HIS A 35 -21.42 -2.39 2.12
C HIS A 35 -21.69 -2.97 3.51
N ARG A 36 -22.57 -3.99 3.61
CA ARG A 36 -22.82 -4.70 4.88
C ARG A 36 -21.59 -5.38 5.48
N ARG A 37 -20.57 -5.65 4.66
CA ARG A 37 -19.31 -6.27 5.08
C ARG A 37 -18.14 -5.28 5.13
N GLY A 38 -18.38 -3.99 4.90
CA GLY A 38 -17.32 -2.98 4.85
C GLY A 38 -16.32 -3.18 3.71
N LEU A 39 -16.71 -3.85 2.63
CA LEU A 39 -15.86 -4.17 1.49
C LEU A 39 -16.19 -3.31 0.27
N THR A 40 -15.22 -3.18 -0.64
CA THR A 40 -15.50 -2.68 -2.00
C THR A 40 -16.25 -3.74 -2.81
N VAL A 41 -17.02 -3.31 -3.81
CA VAL A 41 -17.77 -4.23 -4.69
C VAL A 41 -16.85 -5.27 -5.33
N SER A 42 -15.67 -4.87 -5.81
CA SER A 42 -14.70 -5.78 -6.44
C SER A 42 -14.10 -6.80 -5.46
N ALA A 43 -13.82 -6.40 -4.22
CA ALA A 43 -13.33 -7.31 -3.18
C ALA A 43 -14.42 -8.31 -2.76
N PHE A 44 -15.65 -7.82 -2.59
CA PHE A 44 -16.80 -8.65 -2.27
C PHE A 44 -17.09 -9.67 -3.39
N THR A 45 -17.16 -9.23 -4.65
CA THR A 45 -17.38 -10.12 -5.80
C THR A 45 -16.29 -11.18 -5.91
N ARG A 46 -15.02 -10.83 -5.64
CA ARG A 46 -13.92 -11.79 -5.63
C ARG A 46 -14.12 -12.86 -4.55
N ALA A 47 -14.46 -12.46 -3.33
CA ALA A 47 -14.68 -13.41 -2.23
C ALA A 47 -15.81 -14.39 -2.56
N VAL A 48 -16.95 -13.87 -3.02
CA VAL A 48 -18.10 -14.69 -3.42
C VAL A 48 -17.75 -15.65 -4.56
N ALA A 49 -16.99 -15.19 -5.57
CA ALA A 49 -16.57 -16.04 -6.68
C ALA A 49 -15.64 -17.17 -6.22
N VAL A 50 -14.72 -16.90 -5.30
CA VAL A 50 -13.82 -17.92 -4.71
C VAL A 50 -14.61 -18.93 -3.89
N ASP A 51 -15.55 -18.48 -3.05
CA ASP A 51 -16.39 -19.36 -2.23
C ASP A 51 -17.28 -20.27 -3.10
N ALA A 52 -17.87 -19.71 -4.15
CA ALA A 52 -18.67 -20.47 -5.11
C ALA A 52 -17.81 -21.51 -5.85
N ALA A 53 -16.59 -21.14 -6.27
CA ALA A 53 -15.67 -22.07 -6.92
C ALA A 53 -15.24 -23.21 -5.98
N ASN A 54 -14.89 -22.89 -4.72
CA ASN A 54 -14.54 -23.90 -3.73
C ASN A 54 -15.70 -24.87 -3.46
N THR A 55 -16.92 -24.34 -3.35
CA THR A 55 -18.14 -25.15 -3.16
C THR A 55 -18.38 -26.07 -4.35
N PHE A 56 -18.21 -25.56 -5.57
CA PHE A 56 -18.35 -26.35 -6.79
C PHE A 56 -17.29 -27.46 -6.91
N GLU A 57 -16.05 -27.20 -6.46
CA GLU A 57 -14.97 -28.19 -6.41
C GLU A 57 -15.10 -29.19 -5.24
N GLY A 58 -16.13 -29.07 -4.40
CA GLY A 58 -16.28 -29.90 -3.20
C GLY A 58 -15.18 -29.66 -2.15
N ARG A 59 -14.47 -28.54 -2.25
CA ARG A 59 -13.48 -28.13 -1.26
C ARG A 59 -14.22 -27.66 -0.01
N PRO A 60 -13.76 -28.03 1.21
CA PRO A 60 -14.37 -27.49 2.42
C PRO A 60 -14.36 -25.96 2.35
N PRO A 61 -15.43 -25.30 2.85
CA PRO A 61 -15.41 -23.85 2.97
C PRO A 61 -14.14 -23.48 3.72
N ALA A 62 -13.39 -22.52 3.19
CA ALA A 62 -12.24 -21.98 3.91
C ALA A 62 -12.72 -21.64 5.33
N PRO A 63 -11.96 -21.97 6.39
CA PRO A 63 -12.35 -21.60 7.73
C PRO A 63 -12.70 -20.13 7.68
N GLU A 64 -13.95 -19.82 8.04
CA GLU A 64 -14.49 -18.46 8.09
C GLU A 64 -13.39 -17.61 8.66
N THR A 65 -12.76 -16.77 7.82
CA THR A 65 -11.53 -16.07 8.20
C THR A 65 -11.89 -15.38 9.49
N ALA A 66 -11.36 -15.87 10.61
CA ALA A 66 -11.71 -15.34 11.93
C ALA A 66 -11.63 -13.84 11.78
N PRO A 67 -12.69 -13.08 12.15
CA PRO A 67 -12.78 -11.67 11.84
C PRO A 67 -11.42 -11.08 12.16
N VAL A 68 -10.72 -10.61 11.13
CA VAL A 68 -9.40 -10.01 11.30
C VAL A 68 -9.64 -8.99 12.38
N ALA A 69 -9.04 -9.21 13.56
CA ALA A 69 -9.32 -8.39 14.73
C ALA A 69 -9.27 -6.95 14.25
N ALA A 70 -10.42 -6.26 14.33
CA ALA A 70 -10.61 -4.99 13.66
C ALA A 70 -9.41 -4.13 14.04
N VAL A 71 -8.56 -3.82 13.06
CA VAL A 71 -7.39 -2.97 13.32
C VAL A 71 -7.99 -1.71 13.94
N PRO A 72 -7.65 -1.40 15.20
CA PRO A 72 -8.30 -0.31 15.89
C PRO A 72 -8.16 0.94 15.02
N PRO A 73 -9.25 1.69 14.79
CA PRO A 73 -9.17 2.90 14.01
C PRO A 73 -8.11 3.80 14.63
N LEU A 74 -7.33 4.47 13.79
CA LEU A 74 -6.34 5.44 14.24
C LEU A 74 -7.03 6.43 15.17
N THR A 75 -6.40 6.73 16.31
CA THR A 75 -6.88 7.81 17.16
C THR A 75 -6.77 9.13 16.41
N ASP A 76 -7.57 10.13 16.77
CA ASP A 76 -7.51 11.46 16.14
C ASP A 76 -6.10 12.07 16.24
N GLU A 77 -5.39 11.78 17.33
CA GLU A 77 -4.00 12.17 17.53
C GLU A 77 -3.05 11.46 16.55
N GLN A 78 -3.19 10.14 16.34
CA GLN A 78 -2.40 9.41 15.35
C GLN A 78 -2.69 9.88 13.92
N ALA A 79 -3.96 10.16 13.61
CA ALA A 79 -4.35 10.71 12.31
C ALA A 79 -3.75 12.10 12.08
N ALA A 80 -3.73 12.96 13.11
CA ALA A 80 -3.11 14.28 13.05
C ALA A 80 -1.59 14.21 12.84
N VAL A 81 -0.90 13.30 13.54
CA VAL A 81 0.55 13.07 13.37
C VAL A 81 0.85 12.58 11.95
N ILE A 82 0.07 11.63 11.43
CA ILE A 82 0.24 11.14 10.05
C ILE A 82 -0.02 12.26 9.03
N ALA A 83 -1.02 13.10 9.25
CA ALA A 83 -1.32 14.23 8.37
C ALA A 83 -0.19 15.26 8.37
N ALA A 84 0.34 15.62 9.55
CA ALA A 84 1.49 16.52 9.68
C ALA A 84 2.73 15.95 8.97
N LEU A 85 3.01 14.66 9.19
CA LEU A 85 4.11 13.96 8.53
C LEU A 85 3.98 13.99 7.01
N ARG A 86 2.77 13.78 6.48
CA ARG A 86 2.51 13.82 5.03
C ARG A 86 2.83 15.20 4.43
N VAL A 87 2.51 16.27 5.14
CA VAL A 87 2.83 17.65 4.70
C VAL A 87 4.34 17.85 4.63
N GLU A 88 5.08 17.40 5.63
CA GLU A 88 6.54 17.53 5.66
C GLU A 88 7.23 16.70 4.57
N VAL A 89 6.76 15.48 4.32
CA VAL A 89 7.23 14.66 3.19
C VAL A 89 6.96 15.36 1.85
N MET A 90 5.79 15.98 1.69
CA MET A 90 5.49 16.74 0.47
C MET A 90 6.41 17.95 0.33
N ARG A 91 6.72 18.66 1.41
CA ARG A 91 7.66 19.79 1.40
C ARG A 91 9.07 19.34 1.02
N ALA A 92 9.59 18.31 1.66
CA ALA A 92 10.90 17.74 1.33
C ALA A 92 10.97 17.27 -0.14
N GLY A 93 9.89 16.68 -0.67
CA GLY A 93 9.81 16.29 -2.07
C GLY A 93 9.85 17.48 -3.05
N ILE A 94 9.27 18.63 -2.68
CA ILE A 94 9.36 19.86 -3.48
C ILE A 94 10.79 20.40 -3.45
N GLU A 95 11.44 20.43 -2.29
CA GLU A 95 12.83 20.89 -2.16
C GLU A 95 13.79 20.03 -2.98
N VAL A 96 13.68 18.70 -2.89
CA VAL A 96 14.49 17.78 -3.70
C VAL A 96 14.24 18.01 -5.19
N ARG A 97 13.00 18.23 -5.61
CA ARG A 97 12.67 18.54 -7.02
C ARG A 97 13.29 19.87 -7.46
N ASP A 98 13.27 20.88 -6.60
CA ASP A 98 13.88 22.18 -6.90
C ASP A 98 15.40 22.10 -6.98
N VAL A 99 16.05 21.36 -6.08
CA VAL A 99 17.49 21.07 -6.16
C VAL A 99 17.81 20.32 -7.46
N ALA A 100 17.04 19.28 -7.80
CA ALA A 100 17.24 18.53 -9.05
C ALA A 100 17.04 19.41 -10.30
N ARG A 101 16.07 20.34 -10.27
CA ARG A 101 15.82 21.29 -11.37
C ARG A 101 16.95 22.32 -11.52
N ARG A 102 17.43 22.89 -10.42
CA ARG A 102 18.60 23.79 -10.42
C ARG A 102 19.85 23.06 -10.89
N ALA A 103 20.05 21.84 -10.43
CA ALA A 103 21.15 20.98 -10.85
C ALA A 103 21.12 20.63 -12.35
N HIS A 104 19.93 20.48 -12.94
CA HIS A 104 19.77 20.30 -14.38
C HIS A 104 20.09 21.58 -15.17
N THR A 105 19.98 22.76 -14.55
CA THR A 105 20.18 24.07 -15.19
C THR A 105 21.62 24.57 -15.03
N ASP A 106 22.24 24.36 -13.86
CA ASP A 106 23.53 24.97 -13.47
C ASP A 106 24.60 23.95 -12.96
N GLY A 107 24.29 22.66 -12.93
CA GLY A 107 25.16 21.61 -12.34
C GLY A 107 24.82 21.28 -10.88
N VAL A 108 25.00 20.02 -10.47
CA VAL A 108 24.57 19.50 -9.15
C VAL A 108 25.58 19.87 -8.06
N ASP A 109 25.14 20.56 -7.00
CA ASP A 109 25.86 20.53 -5.72
C ASP A 109 25.53 19.22 -4.99
N LEU A 110 26.43 18.26 -5.12
CA LEU A 110 26.30 16.93 -4.53
C LEU A 110 26.36 16.96 -2.99
N GLY A 111 26.87 18.04 -2.39
CA GLY A 111 26.92 18.23 -0.94
C GLY A 111 25.54 18.56 -0.35
N GLU A 112 24.80 19.49 -0.97
CA GLU A 112 23.43 19.80 -0.57
C GLU A 112 22.49 18.61 -0.79
N LEU A 113 22.63 17.90 -1.91
CA LEU A 113 21.82 16.72 -2.21
C LEU A 113 22.06 15.58 -1.22
N GLY A 114 23.32 15.33 -0.85
CA GLY A 114 23.66 14.33 0.17
C GLY A 114 23.02 14.65 1.52
N SER A 115 23.09 15.93 1.93
CA SER A 115 22.50 16.40 3.19
C SER A 115 20.98 16.24 3.23
N ALA A 116 20.29 16.52 2.10
CA ALA A 116 18.85 16.33 1.99
C ALA A 116 18.43 14.85 2.03
N ILE A 117 19.20 13.96 1.39
CA ILE A 117 18.97 12.51 1.41
C ILE A 117 19.18 11.95 2.83
N ASP A 118 20.22 12.39 3.54
CA ASP A 118 20.49 11.96 4.92
C ASP A 118 19.39 12.41 5.88
N ALA A 119 18.91 13.65 5.75
CA ALA A 119 17.78 14.16 6.53
C ALA A 119 16.50 13.34 6.31
N LEU A 120 16.20 12.99 5.05
CA LEU A 120 15.07 12.14 4.69
C LEU A 120 15.22 10.72 5.28
N GLY A 121 16.43 10.17 5.30
CA GLY A 121 16.73 8.86 5.89
C GLY A 121 16.59 8.82 7.41
N VAL A 122 16.88 9.92 8.11
CA VAL A 122 16.59 10.06 9.55
C VAL A 122 15.08 10.06 9.79
N TRP A 123 14.34 10.88 9.04
CA TRP A 123 12.88 10.96 9.15
C TRP A 123 12.18 9.63 8.87
N MET A 124 12.57 8.92 7.80
CA MET A 124 12.01 7.60 7.50
C MET A 124 12.26 6.57 8.62
N ARG A 125 13.42 6.63 9.28
CA ARG A 125 13.72 5.75 10.43
C ARG A 125 12.87 6.11 11.64
N GLU A 126 12.64 7.38 11.93
CA GLU A 126 11.74 7.81 13.00
C GLU A 126 10.30 7.35 12.74
N VAL A 127 9.82 7.50 11.50
CA VAL A 127 8.48 7.04 11.10
C VAL A 127 8.35 5.52 11.21
N VAL A 128 9.36 4.77 10.77
CA VAL A 128 9.39 3.31 10.92
C VAL A 128 9.46 2.91 12.39
N ALA A 129 10.18 3.63 13.25
CA ALA A 129 10.19 3.36 14.69
C ALA A 129 8.86 3.68 15.37
N LEU A 130 8.18 4.75 14.93
CA LEU A 130 6.88 5.19 15.44
C LEU A 130 5.76 4.22 15.02
N LEU A 131 5.77 3.77 13.76
CA LEU A 131 4.77 2.85 13.20
C LEU A 131 5.09 1.38 13.43
N GLY A 132 6.37 1.04 13.59
CA GLY A 132 6.87 -0.31 13.83
C GLY A 132 6.77 -0.75 15.28
N GLY A 133 6.30 0.13 16.18
CA GLY A 133 5.95 -0.15 17.57
C GLY A 133 6.98 -1.00 18.30
N ARG A 134 8.03 -0.37 18.87
CA ARG A 134 9.00 -0.96 19.81
C ARG A 134 8.79 -2.46 20.05
N SER A 135 9.35 -3.27 19.16
CA SER A 135 9.69 -4.64 19.51
C SER A 135 10.73 -4.55 20.63
N GLN A 136 10.37 -5.16 21.76
CA GLN A 136 11.19 -5.71 22.85
C GLN A 136 11.34 -4.95 24.18
N PRO A 137 11.46 -5.70 25.31
CA PRO A 137 11.78 -7.14 25.43
C PRO A 137 10.60 -8.11 25.43
#